data_AF-A0A931WRB2-F1
#
_entry.id   AF-A0A931WRB2-F1
#
_cell.length_a   1.000
_cell.length_b   1.000
_cell.length_c   1.000
_cell.angle_alpha   90.00
_cell.angle_beta   90.00
_cell.angle_gamma   90.00
#
_symmetry.space_group_name_H-M   'P 1'
#
loop_
_entity.id
_entity.type
_entity.pdbx_description
1 polymer ?
#
loop_
_entity_poly.entity_id
_entity_poly.type
_entity_poly.pdbx_seq_one_letter_code
_entity_poly.pdbx_strand_id
1 'polypeptide(L)'
;MCIELVLGLVNALAWPLVALIVAIAYRRVLRGLMPGSRIKFSISGVEFETSIPELERSVEENLHGRKLSGDQWNWLRRLRDDGRTKYDHANYEALRPLRNAGLIREHPEGTLTACEEIEITHLGRLLVNARDKRGAA
;
A
#
# COMPACT_ATOMS: atom_id res chain seq x y z
N MET A 1 -29.71 -48.88 -12.08
CA MET A 1 -29.02 -47.90 -12.95
C MET A 1 -29.20 -46.44 -12.49
N CYS A 2 -30.37 -46.02 -11.97
CA CYS A 2 -30.56 -44.63 -11.49
C CYS A 2 -29.86 -44.29 -10.16
N ILE A 3 -29.63 -45.27 -9.29
CA ILE A 3 -29.02 -45.05 -7.96
C ILE A 3 -27.53 -44.68 -8.06
N GLU A 4 -26.79 -45.27 -9.00
CA GLU A 4 -25.35 -44.96 -9.18
C GLU A 4 -25.10 -43.54 -9.71
N LEU A 5 -26.01 -43.01 -10.54
CA LEU A 5 -25.96 -41.64 -11.03
C LEU A 5 -26.19 -40.61 -9.91
N VAL A 6 -27.10 -40.89 -8.98
CA VAL A 6 -27.37 -40.01 -7.82
C VAL A 6 -26.19 -40.01 -6.86
N LEU A 7 -25.59 -41.19 -6.59
CA LEU A 7 -24.38 -41.30 -5.77
C LEU A 7 -23.18 -40.57 -6.40
N GLY A 8 -23.01 -40.68 -7.72
CA GLY A 8 -21.97 -39.95 -8.45
C GLY A 8 -22.15 -38.43 -8.37
N LEU A 9 -23.40 -37.94 -8.48
CA LEU A 9 -23.70 -36.50 -8.39
C LEU A 9 -23.46 -35.97 -6.98
N VAL A 10 -23.87 -36.72 -5.95
CA VAL A 10 -23.66 -36.34 -4.55
C VAL A 10 -22.17 -36.27 -4.23
N ASN A 11 -21.37 -37.22 -4.73
CA ASN A 11 -19.93 -37.21 -4.50
C ASN A 11 -19.20 -36.08 -5.27
N ALA A 12 -19.70 -35.74 -6.46
CA ALA A 12 -19.18 -34.61 -7.26
C ALA A 12 -19.53 -33.24 -6.67
N LEU A 13 -20.71 -33.10 -6.03
CA LEU A 13 -21.14 -31.88 -5.35
C LEU A 13 -20.65 -31.76 -3.90
N ALA A 14 -20.29 -32.88 -3.26
CA ALA A 14 -19.76 -32.87 -1.90
C ALA A 14 -18.45 -32.06 -1.81
N TRP A 15 -17.54 -32.23 -2.77
CA TRP A 15 -16.26 -31.51 -2.78
C TRP A 15 -16.36 -29.98 -2.86
N PRO A 16 -17.12 -29.38 -3.81
CA PRO A 16 -17.29 -27.93 -3.83
C PRO A 16 -18.05 -27.41 -2.61
N LEU A 17 -18.98 -28.18 -2.04
CA LEU A 17 -19.68 -27.80 -0.81
C LEU A 17 -18.74 -27.81 0.41
N VAL A 18 -17.90 -28.84 0.54
CA VAL A 18 -16.86 -28.92 1.57
C VAL A 18 -15.86 -27.78 1.39
N ALA A 19 -15.40 -27.52 0.16
CA ALA A 19 -14.51 -26.40 -0.13
C ALA A 19 -15.13 -25.05 0.24
N LEU A 20 -16.43 -24.86 -0.02
CA LEU A 20 -17.16 -23.65 0.35
C LEU A 20 -17.29 -23.50 1.88
N ILE A 21 -17.63 -24.58 2.58
CA ILE A 21 -17.75 -24.59 4.05
C ILE A 21 -16.38 -24.31 4.68
N VAL A 22 -15.31 -24.92 4.17
CA VAL A 22 -13.93 -24.65 4.61
C VAL A 22 -13.57 -23.19 4.34
N ALA A 23 -13.87 -22.65 3.15
CA ALA A 23 -13.59 -21.25 2.82
C ALA A 23 -14.35 -20.27 3.74
N ILE A 24 -15.58 -20.59 4.15
CA ILE A 24 -16.38 -19.76 5.05
C ILE A 24 -15.90 -19.91 6.51
N ALA A 25 -15.67 -21.13 6.98
CA ALA A 25 -15.20 -21.41 8.34
C ALA A 25 -13.81 -20.81 8.59
N TYR A 26 -12.92 -20.95 7.62
CA TYR A 26 -11.59 -20.37 7.65
C TYR A 26 -11.54 -18.95 7.09
N ARG A 27 -12.67 -18.30 6.78
CA ARG A 27 -12.70 -16.91 6.27
C ARG A 27 -11.97 -15.93 7.18
N ARG A 28 -12.04 -16.12 8.50
CA ARG A 28 -11.30 -15.30 9.48
C ARG A 28 -9.79 -15.58 9.46
N VAL A 29 -9.39 -16.83 9.30
CA VAL A 29 -7.96 -17.23 9.19
C VAL A 29 -7.39 -16.82 7.84
N LEU A 30 -8.13 -16.99 6.75
CA LEU A 30 -7.80 -16.54 5.41
C LEU A 30 -7.74 -15.01 5.32
N ARG A 31 -8.62 -14.27 6.01
CA ARG A 31 -8.50 -12.81 6.17
C ARG A 31 -7.30 -12.41 7.04
N GLY A 32 -6.98 -13.21 8.07
CA GLY A 32 -5.79 -13.05 8.89
C GLY A 32 -4.48 -13.43 8.19
N LEU A 33 -4.54 -14.20 7.10
CA LEU A 33 -3.45 -14.50 6.16
C LEU A 33 -3.41 -13.53 4.96
N MET A 34 -4.51 -12.82 4.68
CA MET A 34 -4.61 -11.70 3.74
C MET A 34 -4.18 -10.29 4.24
N PRO A 35 -3.43 -10.07 5.34
CA PRO A 35 -2.65 -8.84 5.48
C PRO A 35 -1.39 -8.87 4.58
N GLY A 36 -1.07 -10.03 4.01
CA GLY A 36 0.08 -10.26 3.15
C GLY A 36 -0.17 -9.97 1.68
N SER A 37 -0.80 -8.84 1.32
CA SER A 37 -0.53 -8.31 -0.03
C SER A 37 0.94 -7.90 -0.04
N ARG A 38 1.79 -8.88 -0.33
CA ARG A 38 3.22 -8.69 -0.53
C ARG A 38 3.34 -7.77 -1.73
N ILE A 39 3.62 -6.50 -1.49
CA ILE A 39 3.80 -5.54 -2.58
C ILE A 39 5.25 -5.72 -3.01
N LYS A 40 5.46 -6.17 -4.24
CA LYS A 40 6.77 -6.17 -4.89
C LYS A 40 7.08 -4.72 -5.29
N PHE A 41 8.08 -4.13 -4.66
CA PHE A 41 8.64 -2.83 -5.04
C PHE A 41 9.98 -3.06 -5.71
N SER A 42 10.18 -2.50 -6.91
CA SER A 42 11.51 -2.40 -7.50
C SER A 42 12.05 -1.00 -7.25
N ILE A 43 13.09 -0.86 -6.45
CA ILE A 43 13.85 0.38 -6.29
C ILE A 43 15.27 0.09 -6.76
N SER A 44 15.72 0.80 -7.80
CA SER A 44 17.08 0.68 -8.34
C SER A 44 17.48 -0.76 -8.73
N GLY A 45 16.54 -1.54 -9.26
CA GLY A 45 16.78 -2.93 -9.70
C GLY A 45 16.73 -4.00 -8.60
N VAL A 46 16.47 -3.61 -7.34
CA VAL A 46 16.28 -4.54 -6.22
C VAL A 46 14.79 -4.73 -5.95
N GLU A 47 14.32 -5.98 -6.01
CA GLU A 47 12.94 -6.34 -5.71
C GLU A 47 12.77 -6.56 -4.20
N PHE A 48 12.02 -5.68 -3.54
CA PHE A 48 11.63 -5.81 -2.14
C PHE A 48 10.20 -6.30 -2.04
N GLU A 49 9.99 -7.39 -1.33
CA GLU A 49 8.68 -7.96 -1.06
C GLU A 49 8.32 -7.68 0.40
N THR A 50 7.45 -6.70 0.66
CA THR A 50 7.09 -6.30 2.03
C THR A 50 5.58 -6.09 2.19
N SER A 51 5.09 -6.25 3.41
CA SER A 51 3.69 -6.05 3.78
C SER A 51 3.39 -4.57 4.09
N ILE A 52 2.14 -4.14 3.92
CA ILE A 52 1.73 -2.75 4.23
C ILE A 52 2.07 -2.32 5.68
N PRO A 53 1.88 -3.16 6.72
CA PRO A 53 2.24 -2.78 8.09
C PRO A 53 3.76 -2.59 8.29
N GLU A 54 4.58 -3.37 7.60
CA GLU A 54 6.03 -3.19 7.61
C GLU A 54 6.42 -1.90 6.90
N LEU A 55 5.74 -1.55 5.82
CA LEU A 55 5.94 -0.28 5.13
C LEU A 55 5.60 0.92 6.01
N GLU A 56 4.45 0.88 6.71
CA GLU A 56 4.07 1.89 7.69
C GLU A 56 5.12 2.01 8.79
N ARG A 57 5.60 0.88 9.32
CA ARG A 57 6.65 0.84 10.34
C ARG A 57 7.97 1.42 9.82
N SER A 58 8.41 1.05 8.63
CA SER A 58 9.64 1.59 8.03
C SER A 58 9.53 3.09 7.75
N VAL A 59 8.36 3.59 7.34
CA VAL A 59 8.13 5.03 7.18
C VAL A 59 8.14 5.73 8.54
N GLU A 60 7.50 5.17 9.57
CA GLU A 60 7.55 5.70 10.94
C GLU A 60 8.99 5.71 11.49
N GLU A 61 9.78 4.66 11.26
CA GLU A 61 11.19 4.57 11.64
C GLU A 61 12.03 5.66 10.94
N ASN A 62 11.84 5.87 9.63
CA ASN A 62 12.51 6.94 8.87
C ASN A 62 12.06 8.35 9.30
N LEU A 63 10.88 8.48 9.90
CA LEU A 63 10.38 9.71 10.50
C LEU A 63 10.79 9.88 11.98
N HIS A 64 11.78 9.11 12.46
CA HIS A 64 12.21 9.08 13.86
C HIS A 64 11.08 8.74 14.86
N GLY A 65 10.18 7.84 14.48
CA GLY A 65 9.02 7.43 15.28
C GLY A 65 7.88 8.45 15.28
N ARG A 66 7.92 9.49 14.45
CA ARG A 66 6.85 10.48 14.34
C ARG A 66 5.85 10.07 13.27
N LYS A 67 4.56 10.24 13.57
CA LYS A 67 3.49 10.06 12.59
C LYS A 67 3.43 11.25 11.63
N LEU A 68 3.09 10.98 10.38
CA LEU A 68 2.81 12.00 9.38
C LEU A 68 1.63 12.88 9.82
N SER A 69 1.81 14.21 9.75
CA SER A 69 0.77 15.19 10.09
C SER A 69 -0.36 15.20 9.06
N GLY A 70 -1.52 15.76 9.42
CA GLY A 70 -2.65 15.91 8.49
C GLY A 70 -2.27 16.68 7.22
N ASP A 71 -1.48 17.75 7.37
CA ASP A 71 -0.99 18.56 6.25
C ASP A 71 -0.06 17.76 5.33
N GLN A 72 0.78 16.90 5.91
CA GLN A 72 1.66 16.01 5.14
C GLN A 72 0.88 14.98 4.33
N TRP A 73 -0.21 14.43 4.89
CA TRP A 73 -1.11 13.56 4.15
C TRP A 73 -1.82 14.29 3.02
N ASN A 74 -2.25 15.54 3.26
CA ASN A 74 -2.87 16.36 2.23
C ASN A 74 -1.89 16.64 1.09
N TRP A 75 -0.62 16.91 1.40
CA TRP A 75 0.44 17.04 0.39
C TRP A 75 0.61 15.77 -0.44
N LEU A 76 0.71 14.59 0.21
CA LEU A 76 0.86 13.33 -0.51
C LEU A 76 -0.37 13.01 -1.40
N ARG A 77 -1.58 13.34 -0.95
CA ARG A 77 -2.79 13.17 -1.78
C ARG A 77 -2.79 14.10 -2.99
N ARG A 78 -2.47 15.38 -2.80
CA ARG A 78 -2.36 16.35 -3.90
C ARG A 78 -1.32 15.90 -4.92
N LEU A 79 -0.14 15.49 -4.46
CA LEU A 79 0.92 15.02 -5.36
C LEU A 79 0.56 13.70 -6.06
N ARG A 80 -0.25 12.83 -5.45
CA ARG A 80 -0.79 11.63 -6.13
C ARG A 80 -1.70 12.01 -7.29
N ASP A 81 -2.57 13.00 -7.08
CA ASP A 81 -3.60 13.39 -8.03
C ASP A 81 -3.04 14.29 -9.14
N ASP A 82 -2.18 15.25 -8.79
CA ASP A 82 -1.57 16.23 -9.71
C ASP A 82 -0.25 15.71 -10.33
N GLY A 83 0.35 14.68 -9.75
CA GLY A 83 1.62 14.08 -10.17
C GLY A 83 2.84 14.94 -9.79
N ARG A 84 2.99 16.08 -10.46
CA ARG A 84 4.05 17.07 -10.20
C ARG A 84 3.43 18.38 -9.75
N THR A 85 4.04 18.99 -8.76
CA THR A 85 3.59 20.29 -8.25
C THR A 85 4.78 21.22 -8.11
N LYS A 86 4.57 22.49 -8.45
CA LYS A 86 5.57 23.53 -8.25
C LYS A 86 5.93 23.62 -6.76
N TYR A 87 7.22 23.59 -6.49
CA TYR A 87 7.74 23.70 -5.14
C TYR A 87 7.79 25.17 -4.70
N ASP A 88 7.35 25.41 -3.47
CA ASP A 88 7.48 26.70 -2.79
C ASP A 88 8.27 26.50 -1.50
N HIS A 89 9.38 27.22 -1.37
CA HIS A 89 10.31 27.18 -0.25
C HIS A 89 9.63 27.46 1.09
N ALA A 90 8.50 28.18 1.12
CA ALA A 90 7.70 28.37 2.33
C ALA A 90 7.24 27.04 2.95
N ASN A 91 7.12 25.97 2.15
CA ASN A 91 6.66 24.65 2.58
C ASN A 91 7.80 23.69 2.95
N TYR A 92 9.05 24.17 3.01
CA TYR A 92 10.22 23.34 3.25
C TYR A 92 10.11 22.48 4.52
N GLU A 93 9.72 23.06 5.66
CA GLU A 93 9.63 22.34 6.93
C GLU A 93 8.57 21.22 6.91
N ALA A 94 7.48 21.41 6.15
CA ALA A 94 6.44 20.39 6.03
C ALA A 94 6.86 19.24 5.09
N LEU A 95 7.60 19.55 4.02
CA LEU A 95 7.98 18.63 2.95
C LEU A 95 9.31 17.90 3.22
N ARG A 96 10.22 18.49 4.01
CA ARG A 96 11.51 17.89 4.38
C ARG A 96 11.37 16.49 5.01
N PRO A 97 10.45 16.24 5.96
CA PRO A 97 10.24 14.90 6.50
C PRO A 97 9.75 13.90 5.45
N LEU A 98 8.89 14.34 4.52
CA LEU A 98 8.37 13.49 3.44
C LEU A 98 9.48 13.07 2.47
N ARG A 99 10.39 14.00 2.13
CA ARG A 99 11.57 13.68 1.32
C ARG A 99 12.50 12.73 2.04
N ASN A 100 12.80 13.00 3.31
CA ASN A 100 13.68 12.14 4.11
C ASN A 100 13.14 10.71 4.25
N ALA A 101 11.82 10.54 4.28
CA ALA A 101 11.16 9.24 4.27
C ALA A 101 11.04 8.60 2.86
N GLY A 102 11.58 9.24 1.81
CA GLY A 102 11.53 8.74 0.43
C GLY A 102 10.12 8.76 -0.19
N LEU A 103 9.17 9.50 0.38
CA LEU A 103 7.78 9.56 -0.09
C LEU A 103 7.60 10.55 -1.24
N ILE A 104 8.47 11.56 -1.32
CA ILE A 104 8.52 12.55 -2.40
C ILE A 104 9.97 12.70 -2.88
N ARG A 105 10.12 13.16 -4.12
CA ARG A 105 11.41 13.48 -4.74
C ARG A 105 11.36 14.85 -5.40
N GLU A 106 12.50 15.50 -5.47
CA GLU A 106 12.68 16.74 -6.23
C GLU A 106 12.76 16.52 -7.74
N HIS A 107 12.29 17.51 -8.50
CA HIS A 107 12.46 17.59 -9.94
C HIS A 107 12.82 19.03 -10.36
N PRO A 108 13.87 19.26 -11.18
CA PRO A 108 14.92 18.30 -11.55
C PRO A 108 15.68 17.77 -10.32
N GLU A 109 16.38 16.63 -10.47
CA GLU A 109 17.07 15.95 -9.37
C GLU A 109 18.11 16.87 -8.69
N GLY A 110 18.14 16.89 -7.35
CA GLY A 110 18.99 17.82 -6.61
C GLY A 110 18.65 17.90 -5.13
N THR A 111 18.75 19.10 -4.55
CA THR A 111 18.28 19.36 -3.18
C THR A 111 16.92 20.05 -3.21
N LEU A 112 16.06 19.80 -2.23
CA LEU A 112 14.78 20.51 -2.06
C LEU A 112 14.94 22.04 -2.11
N THR A 113 16.07 22.58 -1.69
CA THR A 113 16.35 24.02 -1.70
C THR A 113 16.59 24.59 -3.10
N ALA A 114 16.87 23.75 -4.08
CA ALA A 114 17.18 24.13 -5.46
C ALA A 114 16.20 23.53 -6.49
N CYS A 115 15.14 22.86 -6.04
CA CYS A 115 14.16 22.26 -6.95
C CYS A 115 13.05 23.23 -7.32
N GLU A 116 12.54 23.10 -8.55
CA GLU A 116 11.41 23.89 -9.04
C GLU A 116 10.10 23.14 -8.82
N GLU A 117 10.16 21.80 -8.84
CA GLU A 117 9.02 20.92 -8.71
C GLU A 117 9.30 19.80 -7.71
N ILE A 118 8.22 19.25 -7.18
CA ILE A 118 8.21 18.05 -6.36
C ILE A 118 7.27 17.03 -6.96
N GLU A 119 7.66 15.76 -6.87
CA GLU A 119 6.88 14.63 -7.36
C GLU A 119 6.74 13.58 -6.24
N ILE A 120 5.59 12.90 -6.21
CA ILE A 120 5.40 11.75 -5.34
C ILE A 120 6.13 10.51 -5.89
N THR A 121 6.87 9.82 -5.01
CA THR A 121 7.53 8.56 -5.37
C THR A 121 6.53 7.41 -5.44
N HIS A 122 6.94 6.27 -5.99
CA HIS A 122 6.13 5.06 -5.94
C HIS A 122 5.78 4.64 -4.51
N LEU A 123 6.71 4.81 -3.57
CA LEU A 123 6.50 4.54 -2.15
C LEU A 123 5.40 5.44 -1.56
N GLY A 124 5.49 6.74 -1.82
CA GLY A 124 4.47 7.72 -1.39
C GLY A 124 3.09 7.37 -1.94
N ARG A 125 2.97 7.03 -3.22
CA ARG A 125 1.68 6.64 -3.83
C ARG A 125 1.09 5.40 -3.18
N LEU A 126 1.91 4.38 -2.94
CA LEU A 126 1.46 3.12 -2.34
C LEU A 126 1.02 3.31 -0.90
N LEU A 127 1.71 4.15 -0.13
CA LEU A 127 1.33 4.54 1.22
C LEU A 127 -0.03 5.25 1.25
N VAL A 128 -0.25 6.24 0.38
CA VAL A 128 -1.54 6.96 0.29
C VAL A 128 -2.68 6.00 -0.09
N ASN A 129 -2.45 5.15 -1.09
CA ASN A 129 -3.46 4.19 -1.56
C ASN A 129 -3.81 3.15 -0.49
N ALA A 130 -2.83 2.68 0.28
CA ALA A 130 -3.04 1.77 1.39
C ALA A 130 -3.92 2.41 2.48
N ARG A 131 -3.63 3.67 2.84
CA ARG A 131 -4.38 4.42 3.85
C ARG A 131 -5.82 4.69 3.43
N ASP A 132 -6.04 5.16 2.20
CA ASP A 132 -7.38 5.49 1.72
C ASP A 132 -8.27 4.23 1.61
N LYS A 133 -7.71 3.07 1.22
CA LYS A 133 -8.43 1.78 1.25
C LYS A 133 -8.80 1.32 2.65
N ARG A 134 -7.97 1.63 3.65
CA ARG A 134 -8.19 1.26 5.06
C ARG A 134 -9.22 2.16 5.75
N GLY A 135 -9.39 3.40 5.29
CA GLY A 135 -10.42 4.32 5.76
C GLY A 135 -11.81 4.14 5.12
N ALA A 136 -11.90 3.37 4.03
CA ALA A 136 -13.15 3.03 3.33
C ALA A 136 -13.76 1.69 3.79
N ALA A 137 -13.13 1.01 4.74
CA ALA A 137 -13.55 -0.28 5.32
C ALA A 137 -14.00 -0.07 6.77
#